data_AF-A0A3M2STU5-F1
#
_entry.id   AF-A0A3M2STU5-F1
#
_cell.length_a   1.000
_cell.length_b   1.000
_cell.length_c   1.000
_cell.angle_alpha   90.00
_cell.angle_beta   90.00
_cell.angle_gamma   90.00
#
_symmetry.space_group_name_H-M   'P 1'
#
loop_
_entity.id
_entity.type
_entity.pdbx_description
1 polymer ?
#
loop_
_entity_poly.entity_id
_entity_poly.type
_entity_poly.pdbx_seq_one_letter_code
_entity_poly.pdbx_strand_id
1 'polypeptide(L)'
;MARGGYDDEACRILCATAARLHTARPEILPELAPLEYWFRDLDPAAVKYGGILVRCAETAQSLLAEPRECGVLHGDLHHDNVLDFGSRGWLAIDPHGLLGERGFDFANIFTNPDLSDPNHPVATEPGRFARRLTVITETARMDRQRLLCWILAWTGLSAAWFLGDDDPLARIDLNIAELAAAELDRLVIPVEALQALKIVKGCFGNSLIAVYLHGSAVAGGLRPNSDVDLLVIVGRPTTRADHKRLVAELLKISGGYPADDAGRRPLELIVFHRADLTASAYPARSEFVYGEWLREAFEVGEMSEPVSDPEFTLLLAQARQKARTLIGPDPAELLPIIPESDIRRAIGDALPSLLGTLEGDERNVLLTLVRMWRTLSTGDFVPKDVAAKWAMPRLDAEAAALVAHAREAYLGKAKDDWQVRQRKARQVADHLGKRVAAML
;
A
#
# COMPACT_ATOMS: atom_id res chain seq x y z
N MET A 1 3.48 2.37 -29.01
CA MET A 1 2.15 2.53 -28.36
C MET A 1 2.26 3.03 -26.93
N ALA A 2 2.94 2.30 -26.02
CA ALA A 2 3.07 2.67 -24.60
C ALA A 2 3.58 4.12 -24.38
N ARG A 3 4.72 4.49 -24.99
CA ARG A 3 5.26 5.87 -24.96
C ARG A 3 4.34 6.93 -25.57
N GLY A 4 3.36 6.52 -26.38
CA GLY A 4 2.35 7.41 -26.98
C GLY A 4 1.08 7.55 -26.15
N GLY A 5 1.07 7.07 -24.90
CA GLY A 5 -0.09 7.15 -24.00
C GLY A 5 -1.07 5.97 -24.09
N TYR A 6 -0.81 4.98 -24.93
CA TYR A 6 -1.67 3.81 -25.14
C TYR A 6 -1.15 2.55 -24.41
N ASP A 7 -0.68 2.71 -23.18
CA ASP A 7 -0.06 1.64 -22.40
C ASP A 7 -1.04 0.51 -22.03
N ASP A 8 -2.26 0.86 -21.61
CA ASP A 8 -3.30 -0.15 -21.31
C ASP A 8 -3.56 -1.07 -22.52
N GLU A 9 -3.59 -0.49 -23.73
CA GLU A 9 -3.82 -1.25 -24.95
C GLU A 9 -2.61 -2.11 -25.32
N ALA A 10 -1.39 -1.57 -25.13
CA ALA A 10 -0.17 -2.36 -25.29
C ALA A 10 -0.17 -3.57 -24.33
N CYS A 11 -0.55 -3.40 -23.06
CA CYS A 11 -0.67 -4.51 -22.11
C CYS A 11 -1.70 -5.55 -22.56
N ARG A 12 -2.87 -5.14 -23.05
CA ARG A 12 -3.88 -6.09 -23.57
C ARG A 12 -3.36 -6.89 -24.76
N ILE A 13 -2.65 -6.24 -25.68
CA ILE A 13 -2.03 -6.89 -26.85
C ILE A 13 -0.97 -7.90 -26.42
N LEU A 14 -0.11 -7.52 -25.47
CA LEU A 14 0.90 -8.42 -24.88
C LEU A 14 0.22 -9.64 -24.23
N CYS A 15 -0.83 -9.43 -23.43
CA CYS A 15 -1.58 -10.51 -22.81
C CYS A 15 -2.26 -11.44 -23.82
N ALA A 16 -2.88 -10.88 -24.86
CA ALA A 16 -3.52 -11.66 -25.91
C ALA A 16 -2.49 -12.48 -26.71
N THR A 17 -1.30 -11.92 -26.92
CA THR A 17 -0.18 -12.62 -27.58
C THR A 17 0.33 -13.76 -26.70
N ALA A 18 0.57 -13.52 -25.41
CA ALA A 18 0.93 -14.55 -24.44
C ALA A 18 -0.07 -15.71 -24.41
N ALA A 19 -1.38 -15.42 -24.34
CA ALA A 19 -2.42 -16.44 -24.33
C ALA A 19 -2.38 -17.37 -25.56
N ARG A 20 -2.05 -16.84 -26.73
CA ARG A 20 -1.85 -17.63 -27.96
C ARG A 20 -0.58 -18.48 -27.90
N LEU A 21 0.49 -17.97 -27.29
CA LEU A 21 1.75 -18.70 -27.11
C LEU A 21 1.60 -19.84 -26.09
N HIS A 22 0.89 -19.61 -24.99
CA HIS A 22 0.66 -20.58 -23.92
C HIS A 22 -0.35 -21.68 -24.28
N THR A 23 -1.02 -21.57 -25.43
CA THR A 23 -1.95 -22.60 -25.89
C THR A 23 -1.21 -23.91 -26.16
N ALA A 24 -1.64 -25.00 -25.52
CA ALA A 24 -1.04 -26.32 -25.70
C ALA A 24 -1.06 -26.76 -27.17
N ARG A 25 0.06 -27.29 -27.64
CA ARG A 25 0.21 -27.82 -29.01
C ARG A 25 0.51 -29.32 -28.96
N PRO A 26 -0.04 -30.13 -29.88
CA PRO A 26 0.22 -31.57 -29.94
C PRO A 26 1.58 -31.92 -30.55
N GLU A 27 2.32 -30.92 -31.02
CA GLU A 27 3.62 -31.07 -31.69
C GLU A 27 4.72 -31.42 -30.67
N ILE A 28 5.73 -32.15 -31.13
CA ILE A 28 6.94 -32.41 -30.33
C ILE A 28 7.65 -31.08 -30.13
N LEU A 29 7.82 -30.68 -28.87
CA LEU A 29 8.52 -29.46 -28.52
C LEU A 29 10.03 -29.63 -28.73
N PRO A 30 10.73 -28.56 -29.16
CA PRO A 30 12.19 -28.54 -29.11
C PRO A 30 12.68 -28.62 -27.64
N GLU A 31 13.99 -28.77 -27.45
CA GLU A 31 14.58 -28.66 -26.11
C GLU A 31 14.34 -27.25 -25.56
N LEU A 32 13.73 -27.15 -24.38
CA LEU A 32 13.39 -25.90 -23.69
C LEU A 32 14.15 -25.82 -22.38
N ALA A 33 14.66 -24.63 -22.05
CA ALA A 33 15.36 -24.44 -20.79
C ALA A 33 14.35 -24.31 -19.63
N PRO A 34 14.51 -25.07 -18.54
CA PRO A 34 13.63 -24.96 -17.37
C PRO A 34 13.84 -23.62 -16.65
N LEU A 35 12.77 -23.02 -16.11
CA LEU A 35 12.88 -21.75 -15.38
C LEU A 35 13.86 -21.81 -14.20
N GLU A 36 14.00 -22.97 -13.54
CA GLU A 36 14.95 -23.17 -12.45
C GLU A 36 16.39 -22.90 -12.89
N TYR A 37 16.75 -23.32 -14.11
CA TYR A 37 18.06 -23.04 -14.68
C TYR A 37 18.20 -21.56 -15.03
N TRP A 38 17.14 -20.94 -15.54
CA TRP A 38 17.13 -19.52 -15.90
C TRP A 38 17.33 -18.60 -14.68
N PHE A 39 16.78 -18.97 -13.53
CA PHE A 39 16.83 -18.19 -12.29
C PHE A 39 18.09 -18.40 -11.43
N ARG A 40 19.04 -19.24 -11.87
CA ARG A 40 20.21 -19.66 -11.07
C ARG A 40 21.10 -18.53 -10.56
N ASP A 41 21.13 -17.38 -11.25
CA ASP A 41 22.02 -16.27 -10.93
C ASP A 41 21.46 -15.37 -9.81
N LEU A 42 20.18 -15.53 -9.45
CA LEU A 42 19.53 -14.68 -8.46
C LEU A 42 20.03 -14.95 -7.03
N ASP A 43 20.18 -16.21 -6.62
CA ASP A 43 20.68 -16.57 -5.28
C ASP A 43 22.10 -16.02 -5.01
N PRO A 44 23.09 -16.21 -5.91
CA PRO A 44 24.42 -15.60 -5.76
C PRO A 44 24.38 -14.07 -5.63
N ALA A 45 23.54 -13.41 -6.43
CA ALA A 45 23.39 -11.96 -6.38
C ALA A 45 22.75 -11.49 -5.07
N ALA A 46 21.74 -12.19 -4.57
CA ALA A 46 21.12 -11.91 -3.28
C ALA A 46 22.12 -12.01 -2.12
N VAL A 47 22.99 -13.03 -2.12
CA VAL A 47 24.06 -13.17 -1.12
C VAL A 47 25.08 -12.04 -1.24
N LYS A 48 25.45 -11.64 -2.46
CA LYS A 48 26.48 -10.62 -2.71
C LYS A 48 26.00 -9.20 -2.38
N TYR A 49 24.80 -8.83 -2.81
CA TYR A 49 24.30 -7.46 -2.80
C TYR A 49 23.25 -7.20 -1.71
N GLY A 50 22.59 -8.24 -1.18
CA GLY A 50 21.61 -8.11 -0.11
C GLY A 50 20.38 -7.27 -0.49
N GLY A 51 19.75 -6.66 0.52
CA GLY A 51 18.60 -5.78 0.34
C GLY A 51 17.39 -6.50 -0.28
N ILE A 52 16.69 -5.84 -1.20
CA ILE A 52 15.48 -6.37 -1.84
C ILE A 52 15.74 -7.70 -2.60
N LEU A 53 16.97 -7.94 -3.07
CA LEU A 53 17.34 -9.17 -3.79
C LEU A 53 17.14 -10.44 -2.94
N VAL A 54 17.31 -10.36 -1.62
CA VAL A 54 17.06 -11.49 -0.72
C VAL A 54 15.59 -11.92 -0.82
N ARG A 55 14.68 -10.94 -0.76
CA ARG A 55 13.24 -11.19 -0.90
C ARG A 55 12.89 -11.70 -2.31
N CYS A 56 13.53 -11.17 -3.35
CA CYS A 56 13.36 -11.66 -4.72
C CYS A 56 13.75 -13.13 -4.84
N ALA A 57 14.90 -13.51 -4.27
CA ALA A 57 15.41 -14.89 -4.27
C ALA A 57 14.47 -15.86 -3.52
N GLU A 58 14.07 -15.53 -2.29
CA GLU A 58 13.11 -16.33 -1.51
C GLU A 58 11.76 -16.50 -2.23
N THR A 59 11.30 -15.43 -2.90
CA THR A 59 10.08 -15.46 -3.69
C THR A 59 10.23 -16.37 -4.91
N ALA A 60 11.36 -16.29 -5.63
CA ALA A 60 11.66 -17.15 -6.78
C ALA A 60 11.71 -18.63 -6.36
N GLN A 61 12.41 -18.96 -5.28
CA GLN A 61 12.48 -20.32 -4.74
C GLN A 61 11.09 -20.87 -4.42
N SER A 62 10.23 -20.06 -3.80
CA SER A 62 8.85 -20.45 -3.48
C SER A 62 7.98 -20.68 -4.73
N LEU A 63 8.16 -19.86 -5.78
CA LEU A 63 7.46 -20.02 -7.06
C LEU A 63 7.89 -21.30 -7.78
N LEU A 64 9.20 -21.56 -7.84
CA LEU A 64 9.80 -22.71 -8.52
C LEU A 64 9.53 -24.03 -7.79
N ALA A 65 9.39 -24.01 -6.45
CA ALA A 65 9.04 -25.20 -5.68
C ALA A 65 7.59 -25.67 -5.89
N GLU A 66 6.69 -24.75 -6.23
CA GLU A 66 5.25 -25.03 -6.41
C GLU A 66 4.70 -24.37 -7.69
N PRO A 67 5.14 -24.80 -8.89
CA PRO A 67 4.75 -24.14 -10.12
C PRO A 67 3.31 -24.49 -10.52
N ARG A 68 2.63 -23.54 -11.16
CA ARG A 68 1.22 -23.65 -11.59
C ARG A 68 1.11 -23.40 -13.09
N GLU A 69 0.15 -24.05 -13.74
CA GLU A 69 -0.17 -23.79 -15.16
C GLU A 69 1.08 -23.76 -16.06
N CYS A 70 1.94 -24.78 -15.93
CA CYS A 70 3.21 -24.85 -16.65
C CYS A 70 3.00 -25.08 -18.15
N GLY A 71 3.85 -24.44 -18.96
CA GLY A 71 3.84 -24.58 -20.41
C GLY A 71 5.09 -23.97 -21.04
N VAL A 72 5.08 -23.88 -22.37
CA VAL A 72 6.11 -23.20 -23.14
C VAL A 72 5.96 -21.70 -22.96
N LEU A 73 7.06 -21.03 -22.66
CA LEU A 73 7.12 -19.61 -22.40
C LEU A 73 7.97 -18.92 -23.46
N HIS A 74 7.64 -17.67 -23.74
CA HIS A 74 8.50 -16.80 -24.53
C HIS A 74 9.80 -16.50 -23.80
N GLY A 75 9.71 -16.20 -22.51
CA GLY A 75 10.83 -15.86 -21.64
C GLY A 75 11.39 -14.44 -21.78
N ASP A 76 10.86 -13.66 -22.73
CA ASP A 76 11.22 -12.25 -22.97
C ASP A 76 10.09 -11.46 -23.64
N LEU A 77 8.87 -11.64 -23.14
CA LEU A 77 7.69 -11.03 -23.74
C LEU A 77 7.53 -9.58 -23.25
N HIS A 78 7.83 -8.61 -24.12
CA HIS A 78 7.68 -7.19 -23.82
C HIS A 78 7.36 -6.35 -25.06
N HIS A 79 7.31 -5.02 -24.86
CA HIS A 79 6.84 -4.03 -25.82
C HIS A 79 7.58 -4.01 -27.17
N ASP A 80 8.85 -4.42 -27.20
CA ASP A 80 9.65 -4.43 -28.44
C ASP A 80 9.66 -5.80 -29.13
N ASN A 81 9.32 -6.87 -28.38
CA ASN A 81 9.26 -8.24 -28.90
C ASN A 81 7.86 -8.66 -29.36
N VAL A 82 6.85 -7.80 -29.26
CA VAL A 82 5.50 -8.02 -29.82
C VAL A 82 5.16 -6.93 -30.81
N LEU A 83 5.14 -7.30 -32.09
CA LEU A 83 5.05 -6.37 -33.22
C LEU A 83 3.78 -6.61 -34.04
N ASP A 84 3.30 -5.54 -34.68
CA ASP A 84 2.15 -5.57 -35.59
C ASP A 84 2.61 -6.00 -36.99
N PHE A 85 2.16 -7.17 -37.45
CA PHE A 85 2.42 -7.68 -38.80
C PHE A 85 1.23 -7.44 -39.75
N GLY A 86 0.43 -6.40 -39.49
CA GLY A 86 -0.70 -5.99 -40.33
C GLY A 86 -1.78 -7.07 -40.36
N SER A 87 -2.03 -7.65 -41.55
CA SER A 87 -3.09 -8.68 -41.72
C SER A 87 -2.84 -9.96 -40.92
N ARG A 88 -1.62 -10.21 -40.47
CA ARG A 88 -1.27 -11.35 -39.59
C ARG A 88 -1.52 -11.07 -38.11
N GLY A 89 -1.83 -9.82 -37.77
CA GLY A 89 -1.99 -9.34 -36.40
C GLY A 89 -0.68 -9.30 -35.62
N TRP A 90 -0.81 -9.17 -34.31
CA TRP A 90 0.31 -9.13 -33.38
C TRP A 90 0.99 -10.50 -33.24
N LEU A 91 2.32 -10.51 -33.39
CA LEU A 91 3.15 -11.71 -33.25
C LEU A 91 4.35 -11.39 -32.36
N ALA A 92 4.80 -12.41 -31.62
CA ALA A 92 6.00 -12.33 -30.81
C ALA A 92 7.25 -12.76 -31.61
N ILE A 93 8.39 -12.15 -31.30
CA ILE A 93 9.70 -12.45 -31.86
C ILE A 93 10.73 -12.62 -30.74
N ASP A 94 11.86 -13.26 -31.06
CA ASP A 94 12.98 -13.44 -30.14
C ASP A 94 12.67 -14.22 -28.85
N PRO A 95 12.05 -15.43 -28.92
CA PRO A 95 11.79 -16.22 -27.73
C PRO A 95 13.08 -16.85 -27.18
N HIS A 96 13.26 -16.79 -25.85
CA HIS A 96 14.27 -17.56 -25.14
C HIS A 96 13.97 -19.07 -25.09
N GLY A 97 12.71 -19.48 -25.30
CA GLY A 97 12.31 -20.88 -25.35
C GLY A 97 12.39 -21.56 -23.99
N LEU A 98 11.61 -21.07 -23.02
CA LEU A 98 11.64 -21.57 -21.65
C LEU A 98 10.47 -22.51 -21.36
N LEU A 99 10.64 -23.36 -20.35
CA LEU A 99 9.59 -24.20 -19.80
C LEU A 99 9.33 -23.81 -18.34
N GLY A 100 8.08 -23.48 -18.01
CA GLY A 100 7.69 -23.16 -16.63
C GLY A 100 6.30 -22.55 -16.52
N GLU A 101 6.00 -21.93 -15.38
CA GLU A 101 4.70 -21.31 -15.11
C GLU A 101 4.45 -20.08 -15.98
N ARG A 102 3.26 -20.02 -16.60
CA ARG A 102 2.85 -18.94 -17.50
C ARG A 102 2.96 -17.52 -16.94
N GLY A 103 2.94 -17.39 -15.61
CA GLY A 103 3.02 -16.11 -14.92
C GLY A 103 4.31 -15.33 -15.21
N PHE A 104 5.39 -16.04 -15.51
CA PHE A 104 6.69 -15.44 -15.81
C PHE A 104 6.66 -14.53 -17.04
N ASP A 105 5.94 -14.91 -18.11
CA ASP A 105 5.90 -14.14 -19.37
C ASP A 105 5.27 -12.75 -19.21
N PHE A 106 4.54 -12.48 -18.14
CA PHE A 106 3.96 -11.17 -17.90
C PHE A 106 4.88 -10.24 -17.08
N ALA A 107 5.91 -10.77 -16.43
CA ALA A 107 6.77 -10.00 -15.53
C ALA A 107 7.60 -8.93 -16.27
N ASN A 108 8.10 -9.27 -17.46
CA ASN A 108 8.86 -8.38 -18.34
C ASN A 108 8.13 -7.10 -18.76
N ILE A 109 6.80 -7.16 -18.79
CA ILE A 109 5.95 -6.03 -19.15
C ILE A 109 6.11 -4.88 -18.14
N PHE A 110 6.51 -5.15 -16.89
CA PHE A 110 6.55 -4.16 -15.81
C PHE A 110 7.80 -3.31 -15.77
N THR A 111 8.88 -3.69 -16.45
CA THR A 111 10.14 -2.94 -16.52
C THR A 111 10.32 -2.29 -17.90
N ASN A 112 9.70 -2.87 -18.92
CA ASN A 112 9.69 -2.34 -20.27
C ASN A 112 8.62 -1.27 -20.50
N PRO A 113 8.82 -0.32 -21.42
CA PRO A 113 9.96 -0.18 -22.33
C PRO A 113 11.14 0.64 -21.75
N ASP A 114 11.20 0.82 -20.42
CA ASP A 114 12.23 1.65 -19.79
C ASP A 114 13.61 0.98 -19.84
N LEU A 115 13.67 -0.36 -19.80
CA LEU A 115 14.92 -1.10 -20.02
C LEU A 115 15.49 -0.88 -21.43
N SER A 116 14.65 -0.72 -22.44
CA SER A 116 15.09 -0.49 -23.83
C SER A 116 15.55 0.95 -24.08
N ASP A 117 14.92 1.93 -23.45
CA ASP A 117 15.38 3.33 -23.48
C ASP A 117 15.00 4.04 -22.17
N PRO A 118 15.95 4.13 -21.21
CA PRO A 118 15.69 4.70 -19.89
C PRO A 118 15.47 6.22 -19.92
N ASN A 119 15.74 6.91 -21.05
CA ASN A 119 15.56 8.35 -21.17
C ASN A 119 14.09 8.75 -21.40
N HIS A 120 13.23 7.80 -21.74
CA HIS A 120 11.80 8.01 -21.96
C HIS A 120 10.96 7.04 -21.11
N PRO A 121 10.96 7.23 -19.77
CA PRO A 121 10.33 6.29 -18.86
C PRO A 121 8.81 6.28 -19.01
N VAL A 122 8.24 5.08 -18.98
CA VAL A 122 6.82 4.79 -18.91
C VAL A 122 6.54 3.89 -17.72
N ALA A 123 7.29 2.80 -17.57
CA ALA A 123 7.10 1.78 -16.56
C ALA A 123 7.23 2.34 -15.13
N THR A 124 8.17 3.26 -14.94
CA THR A 124 8.44 3.91 -13.65
C THR A 124 7.60 5.17 -13.39
N GLU A 125 6.70 5.55 -14.31
CA GLU A 125 5.80 6.68 -14.09
C GLU A 125 4.86 6.44 -12.88
N PRO A 126 4.57 7.47 -12.08
CA PRO A 126 3.64 7.34 -10.96
C PRO A 126 2.28 6.77 -11.37
N GLY A 127 1.85 5.69 -10.71
CA GLY A 127 0.57 5.03 -10.96
C GLY A 127 0.60 3.99 -12.10
N ARG A 128 1.64 3.97 -12.95
CA ARG A 128 1.76 3.02 -14.07
C ARG A 128 1.75 1.57 -13.59
N PHE A 129 2.57 1.24 -12.60
CA PHE A 129 2.67 -0.10 -12.04
C PHE A 129 1.31 -0.65 -11.61
N ALA A 130 0.57 0.13 -10.81
CA ALA A 130 -0.75 -0.27 -10.31
C ALA A 130 -1.75 -0.46 -11.46
N ARG A 131 -1.71 0.41 -12.48
CA ARG A 131 -2.57 0.30 -13.65
C ARG A 131 -2.28 -0.94 -14.48
N ARG A 132 -1.00 -1.20 -14.80
CA ARG A 132 -0.56 -2.41 -15.51
C ARG A 132 -0.97 -3.67 -14.77
N LEU A 133 -0.79 -3.69 -13.44
CA LEU A 133 -1.18 -4.82 -12.61
C LEU A 133 -2.68 -5.11 -12.72
N THR A 134 -3.55 -4.09 -12.64
CA THR A 134 -4.99 -4.26 -12.86
C THR A 134 -5.27 -4.81 -14.28
N VAL A 135 -4.77 -4.15 -15.33
CA VAL A 135 -5.07 -4.54 -16.71
C VAL A 135 -4.60 -5.96 -17.02
N ILE A 136 -3.40 -6.34 -16.59
CA ILE A 136 -2.80 -7.65 -16.84
C ILE A 136 -3.52 -8.74 -16.05
N THR A 137 -3.80 -8.53 -14.75
CA THR A 137 -4.54 -9.54 -13.96
C THR A 137 -5.93 -9.82 -14.53
N GLU A 138 -6.65 -8.78 -14.95
CA GLU A 138 -7.97 -8.91 -15.58
C GLU A 138 -7.89 -9.61 -16.94
N THR A 139 -6.97 -9.17 -17.81
CA THR A 139 -6.87 -9.67 -19.20
C THR A 139 -6.32 -11.10 -19.25
N ALA A 140 -5.26 -11.38 -18.49
CA ALA A 140 -4.59 -12.68 -18.45
C ALA A 140 -5.23 -13.66 -17.45
N ARG A 141 -6.29 -13.25 -16.73
CA ARG A 141 -6.96 -14.02 -15.68
C ARG A 141 -5.94 -14.64 -14.72
N MET A 142 -5.07 -13.79 -14.19
CA MET A 142 -4.04 -14.18 -13.25
C MET A 142 -4.41 -13.78 -11.83
N ASP A 143 -4.08 -14.65 -10.89
CA ASP A 143 -4.08 -14.27 -9.48
C ASP A 143 -3.11 -13.10 -9.25
N ARG A 144 -3.60 -12.04 -8.60
CA ARG A 144 -2.85 -10.81 -8.38
C ARG A 144 -1.60 -11.04 -7.54
N GLN A 145 -1.71 -11.84 -6.47
CA GLN A 145 -0.59 -12.12 -5.59
C GLN A 145 0.47 -12.93 -6.34
N ARG A 146 0.07 -13.95 -7.09
CA ARG A 146 0.98 -14.77 -7.88
C ARG A 146 1.72 -13.98 -8.95
N LEU A 147 1.03 -13.07 -9.65
CA LEU A 147 1.68 -12.18 -10.62
C LEU A 147 2.67 -11.24 -9.94
N LEU A 148 2.31 -10.65 -8.79
CA LEU A 148 3.24 -9.84 -8.00
C LEU A 148 4.50 -10.60 -7.59
N CYS A 149 4.36 -11.87 -7.18
CA CYS A 149 5.52 -12.72 -6.88
C CYS A 149 6.41 -12.92 -8.11
N TRP A 150 5.85 -13.18 -9.30
CA TRP A 150 6.64 -13.31 -10.53
C TRP A 150 7.34 -12.01 -10.92
N ILE A 151 6.68 -10.87 -10.77
CA ILE A 151 7.30 -9.55 -11.00
C ILE A 151 8.47 -9.34 -10.04
N LEU A 152 8.29 -9.64 -8.75
CA LEU A 152 9.34 -9.49 -7.74
C LEU A 152 10.53 -10.41 -8.02
N ALA A 153 10.28 -11.68 -8.33
CA ALA A 153 11.32 -12.65 -8.67
C ALA A 153 12.10 -12.22 -9.93
N TRP A 154 11.39 -11.87 -11.00
CA TRP A 154 11.99 -11.46 -12.28
C TRP A 154 12.82 -10.18 -12.16
N THR A 155 12.29 -9.15 -11.52
CA THR A 155 13.01 -7.87 -11.36
C THR A 155 14.28 -8.04 -10.54
N GLY A 156 14.27 -8.93 -9.53
CA GLY A 156 15.50 -9.31 -8.84
C GLY A 156 16.52 -9.97 -9.77
N LEU A 157 16.10 -10.94 -10.59
CA LEU A 157 16.99 -11.62 -11.54
C LEU A 157 17.54 -10.66 -12.60
N SER A 158 16.70 -9.83 -13.19
CA SER A 158 17.09 -8.82 -14.17
C SER A 158 18.08 -7.82 -13.58
N ALA A 159 17.80 -7.30 -12.37
CA ALA A 159 18.74 -6.42 -11.67
C ALA A 159 20.09 -7.09 -11.40
N ALA A 160 20.11 -8.38 -11.06
CA ALA A 160 21.34 -9.13 -10.80
C ALA A 160 22.29 -9.14 -12.00
N TRP A 161 21.75 -9.17 -13.23
CA TRP A 161 22.55 -9.11 -14.45
C TRP A 161 23.17 -7.73 -14.70
N PHE A 162 22.51 -6.65 -14.27
CA PHE A 162 23.02 -5.27 -14.43
C PHE A 162 23.95 -4.81 -13.31
N LEU A 163 23.78 -5.33 -12.08
CA LEU A 163 24.58 -4.96 -10.90
C LEU A 163 26.05 -5.38 -10.98
N GLY A 164 26.42 -6.29 -11.89
CA GLY A 164 27.81 -6.65 -12.15
C GLY A 164 28.61 -5.51 -12.77
N ASP A 165 27.93 -4.66 -13.56
CA ASP A 165 28.54 -3.66 -14.45
C ASP A 165 28.26 -2.21 -13.99
N ASP A 166 27.73 -2.03 -12.76
CA ASP A 166 27.27 -0.73 -12.22
C ASP A 166 26.28 0.00 -13.15
N ASP A 167 25.50 -0.76 -13.92
CA ASP A 167 24.61 -0.22 -14.95
C ASP A 167 23.40 0.51 -14.31
N PRO A 168 23.09 1.76 -14.73
CA PRO A 168 21.92 2.48 -14.24
C PRO A 168 20.59 1.76 -14.44
N LEU A 169 20.48 0.82 -15.37
CA LEU A 169 19.28 0.02 -15.62
C LEU A 169 18.86 -0.83 -14.41
N ALA A 170 19.81 -1.26 -13.57
CA ALA A 170 19.51 -1.96 -12.32
C ALA A 170 18.53 -1.17 -11.44
N ARG A 171 18.56 0.18 -11.49
CA ARG A 171 17.67 1.03 -10.70
C ARG A 171 16.21 0.93 -11.14
N ILE A 172 15.94 0.68 -12.42
CA ILE A 172 14.58 0.49 -12.92
C ILE A 172 14.01 -0.77 -12.31
N ASP A 173 14.74 -1.89 -12.43
CA ASP A 173 14.31 -3.18 -11.89
C ASP A 173 14.14 -3.15 -10.37
N LEU A 174 15.11 -2.59 -9.64
CA LEU A 174 15.02 -2.44 -8.19
C LEU A 174 13.81 -1.58 -7.77
N ASN A 175 13.49 -0.52 -8.52
CA ASN A 175 12.30 0.28 -8.25
C ASN A 175 11.00 -0.52 -8.46
N ILE A 176 10.90 -1.31 -9.52
CA ILE A 176 9.74 -2.17 -9.78
C ILE A 176 9.64 -3.30 -8.74
N ALA A 177 10.76 -3.88 -8.32
CA ALA A 177 10.82 -4.87 -7.25
C ALA A 177 10.24 -4.31 -5.94
N GLU A 178 10.65 -3.10 -5.55
CA GLU A 178 10.12 -2.42 -4.37
C GLU A 178 8.62 -2.12 -4.46
N LEU A 179 8.12 -1.76 -5.66
CA LEU A 179 6.68 -1.58 -5.88
C LEU A 179 5.91 -2.91 -5.73
N ALA A 180 6.43 -4.00 -6.29
CA ALA A 180 5.81 -5.32 -6.18
C ALA A 180 5.81 -5.83 -4.72
N ALA A 181 6.94 -5.68 -4.03
CA ALA A 181 7.10 -5.99 -2.61
C ALA A 181 6.11 -5.20 -1.74
N ALA A 182 5.98 -3.89 -1.99
CA ALA A 182 5.04 -3.04 -1.27
C ALA A 182 3.56 -3.43 -1.51
N GLU A 183 3.20 -3.87 -2.72
CA GLU A 183 1.85 -4.40 -2.98
C GLU A 183 1.62 -5.76 -2.29
N LEU A 184 2.62 -6.64 -2.26
CA LEU A 184 2.55 -7.91 -1.52
C LEU A 184 2.38 -7.68 -0.02
N ASP A 185 3.09 -6.70 0.55
CA ASP A 185 2.98 -6.37 1.97
C ASP A 185 1.58 -5.89 2.34
N ARG A 186 0.90 -5.16 1.44
CA ARG A 186 -0.51 -4.75 1.64
C ARG A 186 -1.48 -5.94 1.60
N LEU A 187 -1.09 -7.06 1.00
CA LEU A 187 -1.89 -8.29 1.01
C LEU A 187 -1.75 -9.08 2.33
N VAL A 188 -0.73 -8.81 3.13
CA VAL A 188 -0.57 -9.44 4.44
C VAL A 188 -1.48 -8.73 5.45
N ILE A 189 -2.30 -9.49 6.16
CA ILE A 189 -3.08 -8.97 7.28
C ILE A 189 -2.19 -9.07 8.53
N PRO A 190 -1.96 -7.97 9.28
CA PRO A 190 -1.15 -8.00 10.50
C PRO A 190 -1.68 -9.01 11.51
N VAL A 191 -0.79 -9.64 12.28
CA VAL A 191 -1.19 -10.65 13.26
C VAL A 191 -2.08 -10.06 14.34
N GLU A 192 -1.82 -8.82 14.75
CA GLU A 192 -2.62 -8.06 15.69
C GLU A 192 -4.04 -7.84 15.16
N ALA A 193 -4.19 -7.56 13.86
CA ALA A 193 -5.50 -7.44 13.22
C ALA A 193 -6.27 -8.77 13.24
N LEU A 194 -5.59 -9.91 12.99
CA LEU A 194 -6.20 -11.23 13.07
C LEU A 194 -6.60 -11.61 14.50
N GLN A 195 -5.81 -11.22 15.51
CA GLN A 195 -6.12 -11.44 16.92
C GLN A 195 -7.29 -10.56 17.37
N ALA A 196 -7.27 -9.27 17.06
CA ALA A 196 -8.36 -8.33 17.33
C ALA A 196 -9.66 -8.78 16.65
N LEU A 197 -9.59 -9.32 15.42
CA LEU A 197 -10.75 -9.87 14.72
C LEU A 197 -11.44 -10.99 15.52
N LYS A 198 -10.67 -11.88 16.17
CA LYS A 198 -11.21 -12.95 17.02
C LYS A 198 -11.91 -12.37 18.25
N ILE A 199 -11.32 -11.35 18.87
CA ILE A 199 -11.88 -10.65 20.04
C ILE A 199 -13.20 -9.98 19.67
N VAL A 200 -13.22 -9.19 18.59
CA VAL A 200 -14.40 -8.46 18.11
C VAL A 200 -15.53 -9.42 17.76
N LYS A 201 -15.24 -10.54 17.06
CA LYS A 201 -16.22 -11.61 16.81
C LYS A 201 -16.79 -12.18 18.10
N GLY A 202 -15.94 -12.45 19.09
CA GLY A 202 -16.35 -13.00 20.39
C GLY A 202 -17.18 -12.03 21.23
N CYS A 203 -16.93 -10.71 21.10
CA CYS A 203 -17.66 -9.67 21.83
C CYS A 203 -19.03 -9.40 21.22
N PHE A 204 -19.11 -9.23 19.89
CA PHE A 204 -20.33 -8.76 19.23
C PHE A 204 -21.19 -9.86 18.62
N GLY A 205 -20.64 -11.05 18.35
CA GLY A 205 -21.39 -12.19 17.81
C GLY A 205 -22.22 -11.80 16.58
N ASN A 206 -23.51 -12.11 16.60
CA ASN A 206 -24.45 -11.81 15.50
C ASN A 206 -24.71 -10.32 15.26
N SER A 207 -24.32 -9.43 16.19
CA SER A 207 -24.44 -7.99 15.99
C SER A 207 -23.25 -7.39 15.21
N LEU A 208 -22.18 -8.15 14.99
CA LEU A 208 -21.06 -7.72 14.16
C LEU A 208 -21.49 -7.73 12.68
N ILE A 209 -21.43 -6.57 12.02
CA ILE A 209 -21.77 -6.44 10.59
C ILE A 209 -20.52 -6.51 9.74
N ALA A 210 -19.49 -5.74 10.10
CA ALA A 210 -18.26 -5.66 9.31
C ALA A 210 -17.03 -5.32 10.16
N VAL A 211 -15.86 -5.72 9.66
CA VAL A 211 -14.56 -5.31 10.17
C VAL A 211 -13.65 -5.00 8.99
N TYR A 212 -13.04 -3.84 9.01
CA TYR A 212 -12.15 -3.35 7.96
C TYR A 212 -10.77 -3.02 8.53
N LEU A 213 -9.72 -3.45 7.83
CA LEU A 213 -8.37 -2.95 8.03
C LEU A 213 -8.21 -1.66 7.23
N HIS A 214 -7.78 -0.57 7.85
CA HIS A 214 -7.60 0.71 7.17
C HIS A 214 -6.24 1.35 7.47
N GLY A 215 -6.12 2.63 7.14
CA GLY A 215 -4.94 3.43 7.44
C GLY A 215 -3.67 2.94 6.75
N SER A 216 -2.56 2.91 7.48
CA SER A 216 -1.23 2.74 6.87
C SER A 216 -1.04 1.34 6.25
N ALA A 217 -1.61 0.30 6.88
CA ALA A 217 -1.51 -1.09 6.44
C ALA A 217 -2.05 -1.32 5.01
N VAL A 218 -3.04 -0.54 4.59
CA VAL A 218 -3.65 -0.67 3.25
C VAL A 218 -3.24 0.45 2.29
N ALA A 219 -2.85 1.63 2.80
CA ALA A 219 -2.56 2.80 1.95
C ALA A 219 -1.09 2.92 1.54
N GLY A 220 -0.13 2.61 2.44
CA GLY A 220 1.30 2.86 2.23
C GLY A 220 2.23 1.75 2.71
N GLY A 221 1.67 0.67 3.29
CA GLY A 221 2.41 -0.35 4.01
C GLY A 221 2.74 0.09 5.43
N LEU A 222 2.86 -0.88 6.34
CA LEU A 222 3.23 -0.63 7.73
C LEU A 222 4.72 -0.21 7.82
N ARG A 223 4.98 0.92 8.47
CA ARG A 223 6.33 1.40 8.84
C ARG A 223 6.68 0.92 10.26
N PRO A 224 7.93 1.04 10.74
CA PRO A 224 8.32 0.51 12.06
C PRO A 224 7.37 0.91 13.20
N ASN A 225 6.97 2.19 13.25
CA ASN A 225 6.11 2.74 14.29
C ASN A 225 4.66 2.96 13.80
N SER A 226 4.21 2.15 12.83
CA SER A 226 2.82 2.22 12.34
C SER A 226 1.89 1.37 13.18
N ASP A 227 0.76 1.97 13.50
CA ASP A 227 -0.38 1.35 14.16
C ASP A 227 -1.12 0.41 13.19
N VAL A 228 -1.87 -0.53 13.75
CA VAL A 228 -2.77 -1.42 13.03
C VAL A 228 -4.20 -0.93 13.23
N ASP A 229 -4.74 -0.29 12.20
CA ASP A 229 -5.98 0.46 12.25
C ASP A 229 -7.20 -0.40 11.85
N LEU A 230 -8.17 -0.55 12.76
CA LEU A 230 -9.38 -1.34 12.56
C LEU A 230 -10.66 -0.51 12.72
N LEU A 231 -11.54 -0.63 11.72
CA LEU A 231 -12.88 -0.05 11.73
C LEU A 231 -13.91 -1.17 11.88
N VAL A 232 -14.73 -1.10 12.92
CA VAL A 232 -15.74 -2.12 13.27
C VAL A 232 -17.15 -1.54 13.14
N ILE A 233 -18.04 -2.24 12.43
CA ILE A 233 -19.46 -1.85 12.31
C ILE A 233 -20.33 -2.85 13.08
N VAL A 234 -21.16 -2.33 13.99
CA VAL A 234 -22.12 -3.12 14.78
C VAL A 234 -23.56 -2.74 14.48
N GLY A 235 -24.47 -3.71 14.60
CA GLY A 235 -25.91 -3.55 14.34
C GLY A 235 -26.71 -3.05 15.54
N ARG A 236 -26.17 -3.16 16.76
CA ARG A 236 -26.76 -2.61 17.98
C ARG A 236 -25.81 -1.62 18.65
N PRO A 237 -26.32 -0.68 19.46
CA PRO A 237 -25.48 0.10 20.37
C PRO A 237 -24.64 -0.81 21.27
N THR A 238 -23.41 -0.38 21.51
CA THR A 238 -22.46 -1.03 22.41
C THR A 238 -22.85 -0.79 23.86
N THR A 239 -22.49 -1.71 24.74
CA THR A 239 -22.73 -1.61 26.17
C THR A 239 -21.42 -1.46 26.92
N ARG A 240 -21.48 -0.96 28.15
CA ARG A 240 -20.29 -0.90 29.04
C ARG A 240 -19.65 -2.27 29.27
N ALA A 241 -20.42 -3.36 29.19
CA ALA A 241 -19.88 -4.72 29.26
C ALA A 241 -19.08 -5.10 28.01
N ASP A 242 -19.54 -4.68 26.83
CA ASP A 242 -18.80 -4.84 25.57
C ASP A 242 -17.47 -4.08 25.64
N HIS A 243 -17.50 -2.81 26.06
CA HIS A 243 -16.30 -1.96 26.21
C HIS A 243 -15.29 -2.56 27.19
N LYS A 244 -15.74 -2.99 28.38
CA LYS A 244 -14.87 -3.63 29.38
C LYS A 244 -14.17 -4.87 28.82
N ARG A 245 -14.89 -5.70 28.08
CA ARG A 245 -14.34 -6.91 27.47
C ARG A 245 -13.35 -6.58 26.35
N LEU A 246 -13.69 -5.62 25.49
CA LEU A 246 -12.78 -5.16 24.43
C LEU A 246 -11.48 -4.65 25.01
N VAL A 247 -11.54 -3.72 25.96
CA VAL A 247 -10.35 -3.15 26.62
C VAL A 247 -9.49 -4.25 27.24
N ALA A 248 -10.09 -5.14 28.04
CA ALA A 248 -9.35 -6.20 28.73
C ALA A 248 -8.63 -7.17 27.78
N GLU A 249 -9.22 -7.47 26.62
CA GLU A 249 -8.62 -8.37 25.64
C GLU A 249 -7.65 -7.66 24.68
N LEU A 250 -7.93 -6.42 24.27
CA LEU A 250 -7.08 -5.64 23.37
C LEU A 250 -5.75 -5.25 24.03
N LEU A 251 -5.77 -4.87 25.32
CA LEU A 251 -4.54 -4.55 26.08
C LEU A 251 -3.50 -5.69 26.08
N LYS A 252 -3.96 -6.95 25.92
CA LYS A 252 -3.09 -8.14 25.90
C LYS A 252 -2.37 -8.33 24.57
N ILE A 253 -2.92 -7.80 23.47
CA ILE A 253 -2.42 -8.04 22.11
C ILE A 253 -1.85 -6.79 21.46
N SER A 254 -2.27 -5.60 21.90
CA SER A 254 -1.75 -4.32 21.42
C SER A 254 -0.36 -4.06 21.99
N GLY A 255 0.58 -3.72 21.13
CA GLY A 255 1.93 -3.34 21.51
C GLY A 255 1.98 -1.94 22.11
N GLY A 256 2.83 -1.75 23.13
CA GLY A 256 3.04 -0.44 23.75
C GLY A 256 3.67 0.58 22.79
N TYR A 257 3.29 1.85 22.94
CA TYR A 257 3.93 2.97 22.26
C TYR A 257 5.04 3.59 23.13
N PRO A 258 6.20 4.02 22.58
CA PRO A 258 6.57 4.01 21.16
C PRO A 258 7.18 2.69 20.67
N ALA A 259 7.45 1.75 21.58
CA ALA A 259 7.99 0.43 21.25
C ALA A 259 7.51 -0.64 22.24
N ASP A 260 7.32 -1.85 21.74
CA ASP A 260 6.96 -3.04 22.50
C ASP A 260 8.10 -4.06 22.43
N ASP A 261 8.50 -4.61 23.57
CA ASP A 261 9.62 -5.56 23.65
C ASP A 261 9.34 -6.86 22.89
N ALA A 262 8.07 -7.23 22.71
CA ALA A 262 7.66 -8.40 21.94
C ALA A 262 7.46 -8.10 20.44
N GLY A 263 7.77 -6.87 20.00
CA GLY A 263 7.66 -6.44 18.60
C GLY A 263 6.22 -6.30 18.11
N ARG A 264 5.23 -6.28 19.01
CA ARG A 264 3.82 -6.08 18.65
C ARG A 264 3.59 -4.64 18.23
N ARG A 265 2.67 -4.45 17.30
CA ARG A 265 2.24 -3.12 16.87
C ARG A 265 1.12 -2.58 17.76
N PRO A 266 1.07 -1.25 17.98
CA PRO A 266 -0.11 -0.60 18.53
C PRO A 266 -1.36 -0.93 17.72
N LEU A 267 -2.47 -1.20 18.39
CA LEU A 267 -3.79 -1.30 17.77
C LEU A 267 -4.54 0.02 17.95
N GLU A 268 -5.16 0.47 16.86
CA GLU A 268 -6.24 1.45 16.90
C GLU A 268 -7.52 0.75 16.45
N LEU A 269 -8.57 0.82 17.27
CA LEU A 269 -9.86 0.20 16.97
C LEU A 269 -11.00 1.16 17.24
N ILE A 270 -11.79 1.44 16.22
CA ILE A 270 -12.96 2.32 16.32
C ILE A 270 -14.22 1.55 15.95
N VAL A 271 -15.22 1.61 16.82
CA VAL A 271 -16.52 0.96 16.61
C VAL A 271 -17.56 2.01 16.23
N PHE A 272 -18.33 1.74 15.18
CA PHE A 272 -19.45 2.55 14.72
C PHE A 272 -20.75 1.75 14.76
N HIS A 273 -21.84 2.41 15.13
CA HIS A 273 -23.18 1.84 15.00
C HIS A 273 -23.73 2.06 13.58
N ARG A 274 -24.32 1.03 12.98
CA ARG A 274 -24.85 1.10 11.60
C ARG A 274 -25.90 2.19 11.41
N ALA A 275 -26.72 2.49 12.43
CA ALA A 275 -27.74 3.52 12.33
C ALA A 275 -27.13 4.92 12.20
N ASP A 276 -26.06 5.21 12.95
CA ASP A 276 -25.35 6.49 12.89
C ASP A 276 -24.70 6.72 11.52
N LEU A 277 -24.11 5.67 10.94
CA LEU A 277 -23.57 5.74 9.57
C LEU A 277 -24.65 5.97 8.52
N THR A 278 -25.85 5.44 8.73
CA THR A 278 -26.99 5.64 7.81
C THR A 278 -27.52 7.07 7.92
N ALA A 279 -27.54 7.63 9.13
CA ALA A 279 -27.94 9.01 9.36
C ALA A 279 -26.97 10.03 8.73
N SER A 280 -25.71 9.64 8.49
CA SER A 280 -24.67 10.50 7.89
C SER A 280 -24.51 11.83 8.64
N ALA A 281 -24.52 11.78 9.97
CA ALA A 281 -24.37 12.96 10.81
C ALA A 281 -22.95 13.54 10.76
N TYR A 282 -22.84 14.86 10.88
CA TYR A 282 -21.58 15.57 11.05
C TYR A 282 -21.49 16.23 12.44
N PRO A 283 -20.39 16.04 13.19
CA PRO A 283 -19.32 15.08 12.91
C PRO A 283 -19.79 13.63 13.04
N ALA A 284 -19.10 12.69 12.39
CA ALA A 284 -19.39 11.27 12.55
C ALA A 284 -19.20 10.85 14.02
N ARG A 285 -20.06 9.95 14.50
CA ARG A 285 -20.10 9.47 15.89
C ARG A 285 -19.57 8.05 15.99
N SER A 286 -18.62 7.81 16.90
CA SER A 286 -18.18 6.48 17.29
C SER A 286 -18.91 6.01 18.56
N GLU A 287 -19.02 4.70 18.71
CA GLU A 287 -19.55 4.01 19.89
C GLU A 287 -18.44 3.65 20.90
N PHE A 288 -17.22 3.50 20.41
CA PHE A 288 -16.05 3.11 21.19
C PHE A 288 -14.77 3.41 20.40
N VAL A 289 -13.75 3.88 21.10
CA VAL A 289 -12.40 4.06 20.58
C VAL A 289 -11.40 3.35 21.50
N TYR A 290 -10.49 2.62 20.90
CA TYR A 290 -9.29 2.08 21.55
C TYR A 290 -8.06 2.56 20.79
N GLY A 291 -7.07 3.02 21.54
CA GLY A 291 -5.76 3.38 21.05
C GLY A 291 -4.76 3.42 22.20
N GLU A 292 -3.48 3.23 21.91
CA GLU A 292 -2.43 3.16 22.94
C GLU A 292 -2.29 4.44 23.77
N TRP A 293 -2.66 5.60 23.21
CA TRP A 293 -2.67 6.87 23.94
C TRP A 293 -3.71 6.93 25.08
N LEU A 294 -4.65 5.98 25.13
CA LEU A 294 -5.63 5.82 26.20
C LEU A 294 -5.28 4.69 27.17
N ARG A 295 -4.12 4.02 27.00
CA ARG A 295 -3.76 2.83 27.79
C ARG A 295 -3.79 3.09 29.30
N GLU A 296 -3.17 4.19 29.77
CA GLU A 296 -3.11 4.51 31.20
C GLU A 296 -4.51 4.65 31.81
N ALA A 297 -5.42 5.33 31.09
CA ALA A 297 -6.82 5.49 31.50
C ALA A 297 -7.55 4.13 31.56
N PHE A 298 -7.32 3.26 30.57
CA PHE A 298 -7.90 1.92 30.54
C PHE A 298 -7.38 1.01 31.66
N GLU A 299 -6.09 1.12 32.00
CA GLU A 299 -5.47 0.32 33.07
C GLU A 299 -6.00 0.68 34.46
N VAL A 300 -6.39 1.95 34.67
CA VAL A 300 -7.07 2.39 35.91
C VAL A 300 -8.59 2.20 35.87
N GLY A 301 -9.14 1.63 34.79
CA GLY A 301 -10.53 1.21 34.67
C GLY A 301 -11.50 2.23 34.06
N GLU A 302 -10.99 3.32 33.48
CA GLU A 302 -11.78 4.23 32.65
C GLU A 302 -12.22 3.53 31.36
N MET A 303 -13.27 4.04 30.73
CA MET A 303 -13.85 3.46 29.51
C MET A 303 -14.07 4.58 28.50
N SER A 304 -13.83 4.29 27.23
CA SER A 304 -14.17 5.21 26.14
C SER A 304 -15.68 5.39 26.09
N GLU A 305 -16.12 6.65 26.11
CA GLU A 305 -17.51 7.01 25.87
C GLU A 305 -17.76 7.28 24.38
N PRO A 306 -19.00 7.07 23.89
CA PRO A 306 -19.33 7.46 22.52
C PRO A 306 -19.09 8.95 22.27
N VAL A 307 -18.37 9.29 21.21
CA VAL A 307 -17.94 10.66 20.90
C VAL A 307 -18.14 10.96 19.42
N SER A 308 -18.46 12.21 19.10
CA SER A 308 -18.54 12.70 17.73
C SER A 308 -17.30 13.54 17.44
N ASP A 309 -16.56 13.19 16.39
CA ASP A 309 -15.27 13.81 16.09
C ASP A 309 -15.12 14.06 14.56
N PRO A 310 -14.68 15.26 14.13
CA PRO A 310 -14.32 15.52 12.74
C PRO A 310 -13.37 14.49 12.12
N GLU A 311 -12.42 13.95 12.90
CA GLU A 311 -11.46 12.95 12.44
C GLU A 311 -12.14 11.66 11.99
N PHE A 312 -13.22 11.24 12.66
CA PHE A 312 -14.00 10.07 12.24
C PHE A 312 -14.68 10.26 10.89
N THR A 313 -15.06 11.51 10.56
CA THR A 313 -15.63 11.85 9.25
C THR A 313 -14.58 11.66 8.16
N LEU A 314 -13.34 12.11 8.38
CA LEU A 314 -12.22 11.93 7.46
C LEU A 314 -11.82 10.45 7.34
N LEU A 315 -11.82 9.74 8.47
CA LEU A 315 -11.51 8.32 8.53
C LEU A 315 -12.50 7.50 7.72
N LEU A 316 -13.81 7.74 7.86
CA LEU A 316 -14.84 7.07 7.07
C LEU A 316 -14.71 7.38 5.58
N ALA A 317 -14.46 8.64 5.21
CA ALA A 317 -14.23 9.04 3.82
C ALA A 317 -13.03 8.30 3.20
N GLN A 318 -11.92 8.20 3.94
CA GLN A 318 -10.73 7.47 3.50
C GLN A 318 -10.98 5.95 3.45
N ALA A 319 -11.61 5.38 4.48
CA ALA A 319 -11.86 3.95 4.59
C ALA A 319 -12.78 3.44 3.47
N ARG A 320 -13.80 4.22 3.08
CA ARG A 320 -14.68 3.88 1.95
C ARG A 320 -13.93 3.66 0.64
N GLN A 321 -12.81 4.35 0.43
CA GLN A 321 -12.03 4.26 -0.81
C GLN A 321 -10.94 3.18 -0.78
N LYS A 322 -10.38 2.88 0.41
CA LYS A 322 -9.11 2.15 0.53
C LYS A 322 -9.09 1.03 1.56
N ALA A 323 -10.08 0.94 2.44
CA ALA A 323 -10.06 -0.07 3.48
C ALA A 323 -10.20 -1.47 2.87
N ARG A 324 -9.57 -2.44 3.54
CA ARG A 324 -9.66 -3.84 3.17
C ARG A 324 -10.67 -4.55 4.05
N THR A 325 -11.63 -5.23 3.42
CA THR A 325 -12.61 -6.06 4.13
C THR A 325 -11.94 -7.27 4.77
N LEU A 326 -12.13 -7.41 6.09
CA LEU A 326 -11.83 -8.64 6.84
C LEU A 326 -13.11 -9.45 7.07
N ILE A 327 -14.23 -8.77 7.34
CA ILE A 327 -15.58 -9.35 7.47
C ILE A 327 -16.58 -8.34 6.89
N GLY A 328 -17.64 -8.84 6.26
CA GLY A 328 -18.79 -8.05 5.85
C GLY A 328 -18.75 -7.66 4.37
N PRO A 329 -19.67 -6.79 3.94
CA PRO A 329 -19.71 -6.28 2.57
C PRO A 329 -18.54 -5.34 2.27
N ASP A 330 -18.36 -5.01 0.99
CA ASP A 330 -17.36 -4.04 0.53
C ASP A 330 -17.54 -2.66 1.22
N PRO A 331 -16.46 -1.93 1.57
CA PRO A 331 -16.59 -0.61 2.20
C PRO A 331 -17.40 0.38 1.36
N ALA A 332 -17.34 0.29 0.03
CA ALA A 332 -18.11 1.12 -0.89
C ALA A 332 -19.61 0.79 -0.90
N GLU A 333 -20.03 -0.33 -0.32
CA GLU A 333 -21.46 -0.66 -0.14
C GLU A 333 -21.98 -0.23 1.24
N LEU A 334 -21.15 -0.31 2.28
CA LEU A 334 -21.59 -0.12 3.68
C LEU A 334 -21.31 1.27 4.25
N LEU A 335 -20.13 1.84 4.00
CA LEU A 335 -19.72 3.12 4.60
C LEU A 335 -20.41 4.30 3.89
N PRO A 336 -20.72 5.42 4.57
CA PRO A 336 -21.41 6.54 3.92
C PRO A 336 -20.52 7.23 2.87
N ILE A 337 -21.13 7.75 1.81
CA ILE A 337 -20.46 8.72 0.92
C ILE A 337 -20.41 10.04 1.69
N ILE A 338 -19.20 10.50 2.02
CA ILE A 338 -19.01 11.79 2.69
C ILE A 338 -18.90 12.89 1.63
N PRO A 339 -19.74 13.94 1.68
CA PRO A 339 -19.64 15.08 0.78
C PRO A 339 -18.30 15.81 0.89
N GLU A 340 -17.80 16.38 -0.21
CA GLU A 340 -16.57 17.18 -0.19
C GLU A 340 -16.66 18.36 0.78
N SER A 341 -17.84 18.97 0.94
CA SER A 341 -18.08 20.04 1.91
C SER A 341 -17.82 19.59 3.35
N ASP A 342 -18.20 18.35 3.69
CA ASP A 342 -18.01 17.80 5.03
C ASP A 342 -16.58 17.34 5.25
N ILE A 343 -15.87 16.89 4.20
CA ILE A 343 -14.42 16.64 4.25
C ILE A 343 -13.68 17.96 4.53
N ARG A 344 -14.01 19.04 3.81
CA ARG A 344 -13.42 20.37 4.04
C ARG A 344 -13.71 20.86 5.45
N ARG A 345 -14.97 20.79 5.87
CA ARG A 345 -15.40 21.18 7.22
C ARG A 345 -14.65 20.36 8.29
N ALA A 346 -14.52 19.05 8.11
CA ALA A 346 -13.79 18.19 9.04
C ALA A 346 -12.30 18.55 9.15
N ILE A 347 -11.64 18.84 8.02
CA ILE A 347 -10.25 19.32 8.03
C ILE A 347 -10.16 20.65 8.79
N GLY A 348 -11.12 21.56 8.58
CA GLY A 348 -11.18 22.84 9.29
C GLY A 348 -11.38 22.70 10.79
N ASP A 349 -12.31 21.85 11.21
CA ASP A 349 -12.64 21.64 12.63
C ASP A 349 -11.52 20.88 13.36
N ALA A 350 -10.79 19.98 12.68
CA ALA A 350 -9.66 19.24 13.26
C ALA A 350 -8.35 20.07 13.34
N LEU A 351 -8.18 21.06 12.46
CA LEU A 351 -6.92 21.80 12.33
C LEU A 351 -6.46 22.49 13.64
N PRO A 352 -7.31 23.18 14.43
CA PRO A 352 -6.87 23.79 15.69
C PRO A 352 -6.35 22.77 16.69
N SER A 353 -7.03 21.63 16.84
CA SER A 353 -6.63 20.55 17.75
C SER A 353 -5.28 19.98 17.33
N LEU A 354 -5.10 19.67 16.04
CA LEU A 354 -3.85 19.17 15.48
C LEU A 354 -2.68 20.15 15.69
N LEU A 355 -2.90 21.46 15.53
CA LEU A 355 -1.85 22.44 15.81
C LEU A 355 -1.52 22.53 17.30
N GLY A 356 -2.47 22.21 18.18
CA GLY A 356 -2.29 22.16 19.63
C GLY A 356 -1.41 21.01 20.11
N THR A 357 -1.34 19.91 19.36
CA THR A 357 -0.55 18.71 19.72
C THR A 357 0.87 18.72 19.15
N LEU A 358 1.35 19.83 18.60
CA LEU A 358 2.66 19.87 17.93
C LEU A 358 3.83 19.47 18.83
N GLU A 359 3.84 19.93 20.08
CA GLU A 359 4.96 19.68 20.99
C GLU A 359 4.98 18.20 21.39
N GLY A 360 6.05 17.50 21.02
CA GLY A 360 6.20 16.06 21.25
C GLY A 360 5.63 15.16 20.14
N ASP A 361 4.97 15.74 19.13
CA ASP A 361 4.44 15.01 17.96
C ASP A 361 4.75 15.71 16.63
N GLU A 362 5.87 16.45 16.56
CA GLU A 362 6.22 17.36 15.47
C GLU A 362 6.20 16.66 14.10
N ARG A 363 6.75 15.45 14.03
CA ARG A 363 6.78 14.64 12.80
C ARG A 363 5.37 14.38 12.29
N ASN A 364 4.47 13.87 13.13
CA ASN A 364 3.14 13.49 12.72
C ASN A 364 2.29 14.71 12.39
N VAL A 365 2.39 15.79 13.17
CA VAL A 365 1.67 17.03 12.91
C VAL A 365 2.07 17.64 11.57
N LEU A 366 3.38 17.74 11.26
CA LEU A 366 3.84 18.24 9.97
C LEU A 366 3.37 17.36 8.80
N LEU A 367 3.45 16.03 8.95
CA LEU A 367 3.00 15.08 7.92
C LEU A 367 1.47 15.09 7.73
N THR A 368 0.70 15.31 8.80
CA THR A 368 -0.77 15.43 8.73
C THR A 368 -1.17 16.76 8.09
N LEU A 369 -0.49 17.86 8.38
CA LEU A 369 -0.74 19.16 7.73
C LEU A 369 -0.51 19.10 6.21
N VAL A 370 0.58 18.48 5.75
CA VAL A 370 0.81 18.32 4.30
C VAL A 370 -0.20 17.35 3.66
N ARG A 371 -0.70 16.35 4.40
CA ARG A 371 -1.80 15.49 3.93
C ARG A 371 -3.11 16.27 3.81
N MET A 372 -3.49 17.06 4.80
CA MET A 372 -4.66 17.95 4.74
C MET A 372 -4.56 18.90 3.55
N TRP A 373 -3.41 19.54 3.35
CA TRP A 373 -3.17 20.41 2.20
C TRP A 373 -3.29 19.65 0.87
N ARG A 374 -2.74 18.44 0.77
CA ARG A 374 -2.87 17.59 -0.43
C ARG A 374 -4.33 17.22 -0.70
N THR A 375 -5.06 16.79 0.31
CA THR A 375 -6.48 16.42 0.20
C THR A 375 -7.32 17.60 -0.27
N LEU A 376 -7.15 18.79 0.32
CA LEU A 376 -7.88 20.00 -0.12
C LEU A 376 -7.50 20.44 -1.54
N SER A 377 -6.30 20.12 -2.00
CA SER A 377 -5.82 20.50 -3.33
C SER A 377 -6.30 19.57 -4.44
N THR A 378 -6.47 18.27 -4.17
CA THR A 378 -6.75 17.28 -5.24
C THR A 378 -7.95 16.38 -4.98
N GLY A 379 -8.53 16.41 -3.77
CA GLY A 379 -9.60 15.49 -3.36
C GLY A 379 -9.12 14.10 -2.95
N ASP A 380 -7.84 13.77 -3.13
CA ASP A 380 -7.33 12.42 -2.88
C ASP A 380 -6.76 12.25 -1.47
N PHE A 381 -7.10 11.14 -0.82
CA PHE A 381 -6.41 10.68 0.37
C PHE A 381 -5.13 9.93 -0.01
N VAL A 382 -3.97 10.40 0.43
CA VAL A 382 -2.68 9.72 0.17
C VAL A 382 -1.89 9.46 1.48
N PRO A 383 -0.94 8.50 1.46
CA PRO A 383 -0.02 8.27 2.58
C PRO A 383 0.82 9.50 2.95
N LYS A 384 1.35 9.52 4.18
CA LYS A 384 2.15 10.63 4.75
C LYS A 384 3.38 10.95 3.90
N ASP A 385 4.14 9.94 3.49
CA ASP A 385 5.34 10.08 2.67
C ASP A 385 5.05 10.57 1.25
N VAL A 386 3.93 10.14 0.65
CA VAL A 386 3.47 10.59 -0.66
C VAL A 386 3.04 12.06 -0.62
N ALA A 387 2.26 12.46 0.40
CA ALA A 387 1.88 13.87 0.60
C ALA A 387 3.10 14.76 0.82
N ALA A 388 4.06 14.33 1.64
CA ALA A 388 5.30 15.05 1.86
C ALA A 388 6.11 15.23 0.57
N LYS A 389 6.29 14.16 -0.22
CA LYS A 389 6.99 14.24 -1.52
C LYS A 389 6.30 15.22 -2.49
N TRP A 390 4.98 15.29 -2.47
CA TRP A 390 4.21 16.27 -3.25
C TRP A 390 4.38 17.71 -2.72
N ALA A 391 4.42 17.90 -1.41
CA ALA A 391 4.49 19.22 -0.78
C ALA A 391 5.89 19.86 -0.87
N MET A 392 6.97 19.08 -0.69
CA MET A 392 8.36 19.56 -0.69
C MET A 392 8.74 20.52 -1.83
N PRO A 393 8.46 20.25 -3.12
CA PRO A 393 8.79 21.17 -4.22
C PRO A 393 7.94 22.45 -4.27
N ARG A 394 6.95 22.60 -3.37
CA ARG A 394 6.00 23.73 -3.30
C ARG A 394 6.18 24.57 -2.03
N LEU A 395 7.24 24.29 -1.27
CA LEU A 395 7.62 24.95 -0.04
C LEU A 395 8.93 25.71 -0.27
N ASP A 396 9.21 26.69 0.58
CA ASP A 396 10.55 27.27 0.65
C ASP A 396 11.57 26.23 1.15
N ALA A 397 12.86 26.54 0.99
CA ALA A 397 13.93 25.60 1.29
C ALA A 397 13.94 25.12 2.75
N GLU A 398 13.53 25.97 3.71
CA GLU A 398 13.54 25.63 5.13
C GLU A 398 12.38 24.69 5.49
N ALA A 399 11.16 25.02 5.05
CA ALA A 399 9.99 24.18 5.24
C ALA A 399 10.13 22.84 4.50
N ALA A 400 10.67 22.85 3.28
CA ALA A 400 10.94 21.63 2.52
C ALA A 400 11.93 20.71 3.26
N ALA A 401 12.98 21.26 3.88
CA ALA A 401 13.95 20.47 4.64
C ALA A 401 13.36 19.82 5.89
N LEU A 402 12.47 20.51 6.61
CA LEU A 402 11.80 19.96 7.79
C LEU A 402 10.76 18.88 7.42
N VAL A 403 9.98 19.10 6.36
CA VAL A 403 9.07 18.07 5.84
C VAL A 403 9.84 16.85 5.33
N ALA A 404 10.99 17.05 4.69
CA ALA A 404 11.88 15.95 4.28
C ALA A 404 12.38 15.16 5.48
N HIS A 405 12.83 15.84 6.54
CA HIS A 405 13.26 15.19 7.78
C HIS A 405 12.13 14.37 8.42
N ALA A 406 10.92 14.94 8.54
CA ALA A 406 9.75 14.23 9.06
C ALA A 406 9.42 12.98 8.22
N ARG A 407 9.51 13.09 6.89
CA ARG A 407 9.31 11.97 5.97
C ARG A 407 10.35 10.87 6.16
N GLU A 408 11.64 11.20 6.24
CA GLU A 408 12.70 10.20 6.44
C GLU A 408 12.61 9.54 7.82
N ALA A 409 12.26 10.29 8.86
CA ALA A 409 11.99 9.73 10.19
C ALA A 409 10.79 8.76 10.16
N TYR A 410 9.70 9.14 9.49
CA TYR A 410 8.52 8.27 9.31
C TYR A 410 8.85 6.98 8.54
N LEU A 411 9.78 7.04 7.59
CA LEU A 411 10.25 5.87 6.83
C LEU A 411 11.30 5.03 7.59
N GLY A 412 11.68 5.42 8.82
CA GLY A 412 12.73 4.75 9.60
C GLY A 412 14.15 4.97 9.07
N LYS A 413 14.35 5.96 8.20
CA LYS A 413 15.64 6.28 7.56
C LYS A 413 16.42 7.36 8.30
N ALA A 414 15.77 8.09 9.20
CA ALA A 414 16.39 9.08 10.07
C ALA A 414 15.88 8.91 11.50
N LYS A 415 16.65 9.42 12.47
CA LYS A 415 16.18 9.54 13.85
C LYS A 415 15.09 10.60 13.93
N ASP A 416 14.05 10.29 14.69
CA ASP A 416 12.96 11.22 15.00
C ASP A 416 13.37 12.13 16.17
N ASP A 417 14.18 13.16 15.86
CA ASP A 417 14.73 14.09 16.85
C ASP A 417 14.44 15.54 16.47
N TRP A 418 13.59 16.17 17.29
CA TRP A 418 13.12 17.53 17.08
C TRP A 418 13.69 18.54 18.08
N GLN A 419 14.52 18.13 19.06
CA GLN A 419 14.94 19.01 20.17
C GLN A 419 15.56 20.33 19.70
N VAL A 420 16.41 20.28 18.66
CA VAL A 420 17.06 21.47 18.09
C VAL A 420 16.24 22.15 16.99
N ARG A 421 15.08 21.60 16.64
CA ARG A 421 14.23 22.03 15.52
C ARG A 421 12.85 22.54 15.95
N GLN A 422 12.46 22.40 17.22
CA GLN A 422 11.11 22.72 17.72
C GLN A 422 10.59 24.09 17.29
N ARG A 423 11.39 25.16 17.47
CA ARG A 423 11.00 26.52 17.08
C ARG A 423 10.70 26.62 15.58
N LYS A 424 11.53 25.99 14.75
CA LYS A 424 11.36 25.99 13.29
C LYS A 424 10.18 25.10 12.89
N ALA A 425 9.98 23.96 13.55
CA ALA A 425 8.84 23.09 13.35
C ALA A 425 7.52 23.82 13.63
N ARG A 426 7.44 24.60 14.72
CA ARG A 426 6.29 25.47 15.03
C ARG A 426 6.01 26.49 13.93
N GLN A 427 7.04 27.19 13.46
CA GLN A 427 6.89 28.17 12.38
C GLN A 427 6.37 27.53 11.08
N VAL A 428 6.91 26.36 10.72
CA VAL A 428 6.47 25.62 9.53
C VAL A 428 5.06 25.07 9.72
N ALA A 429 4.73 24.54 10.89
CA ALA A 429 3.38 24.07 11.21
C ALA A 429 2.35 25.20 11.13
N ASP A 430 2.68 26.38 11.66
CA ASP A 430 1.79 27.56 11.58
C ASP A 430 1.63 28.04 10.13
N HIS A 431 2.70 28.02 9.33
CA HIS A 431 2.64 28.36 7.92
C HIS A 431 1.76 27.38 7.13
N LEU A 432 1.98 26.07 7.31
CA LEU A 432 1.18 25.02 6.70
C LEU A 432 -0.28 25.10 7.16
N GLY A 433 -0.52 25.34 8.45
CA GLY A 433 -1.86 25.53 9.01
C GLY A 433 -2.60 26.71 8.38
N LYS A 434 -1.94 27.87 8.22
CA LYS A 434 -2.50 29.01 7.48
C LYS A 434 -2.82 28.67 6.02
N ARG A 435 -1.96 27.87 5.38
CA ARG A 435 -2.17 27.43 4.00
C ARG A 435 -3.38 26.50 3.87
N VAL A 436 -3.55 25.56 4.81
CA VAL A 436 -4.74 24.70 4.90
C VAL A 436 -5.98 25.57 5.13
N ALA A 437 -5.95 26.48 6.11
CA ALA A 437 -7.08 27.35 6.45
C ALA A 437 -7.53 28.24 5.27
N ALA A 438 -6.60 28.69 4.42
CA ALA A 438 -6.93 29.49 3.24
C ALA A 438 -7.65 28.72 2.12
N MET A 439 -7.75 27.39 2.20
CA MET A 439 -8.39 26.53 1.20
C MET A 439 -9.75 25.99 1.64
N LEU A 440 -10.12 26.22 2.90
CA LEU A 440 -11.42 25.90 3.48
C LEU A 440 -12.45 26.93 3.01
#